data_AF-A0A2J7XP59-F1
#
_entry.id   AF-A0A2J7XP59-F1
#
_cell.length_a   1.000
_cell.length_b   1.000
_cell.length_c   1.000
_cell.angle_alpha   90.00
_cell.angle_beta   90.00
_cell.angle_gamma   90.00
#
_symmetry.space_group_name_H-M   'P 1'
#
loop_
_entity.id
_entity.type
_entity.pdbx_description
1 polymer ?
#
loop_
_entity_poly.entity_id
_entity_poly.type
_entity_poly.pdbx_seq_one_letter_code
_entity_poly.pdbx_strand_id
1 'polypeptide(L)'
;SSDEGDEEEEEQGGGGGGSGGIHDETATNLVNLRRTIYLTLMSSFDFEEAGHKLLKIGIQPGQEIELVTMVIECCSQERTFKRFYGLLAQRFCYLTRAYAEQF
;
A
#
# COMPACT_ATOMS: atom_id res chain seq x y z
N SER A 1 -18.72 -67.56 4.10
CA SER A 1 -18.12 -66.23 3.92
C SER A 1 -16.81 -66.26 4.67
N SER A 2 -15.68 -66.60 4.04
CA SER A 2 -15.07 -65.94 2.88
C SER A 2 -14.94 -64.45 3.14
N ASP A 3 -13.75 -63.99 3.54
CA ASP A 3 -12.83 -63.30 2.61
C ASP A 3 -11.44 -63.14 3.25
N GLU A 4 -10.41 -63.51 2.50
CA GLU A 4 -8.99 -63.21 2.77
C GLU A 4 -8.64 -61.86 2.14
N GLY A 5 -7.62 -61.16 2.65
CA GLY A 5 -7.06 -59.94 2.04
C GLY A 5 -6.31 -59.14 3.10
N ASP A 6 -5.04 -59.45 3.39
CA ASP A 6 -3.82 -59.10 2.63
C ASP A 6 -3.28 -57.71 3.02
N GLU A 7 -1.95 -57.65 3.06
CA GLU A 7 -1.02 -56.74 3.73
C GLU A 7 -1.14 -55.29 3.18
N GLU A 8 -0.74 -54.23 3.89
CA GLU A 8 0.65 -53.75 3.95
C GLU A 8 0.82 -52.75 5.12
N GLU A 9 1.81 -52.99 5.99
CA GLU A 9 2.49 -51.92 6.71
C GLU A 9 3.43 -51.21 5.73
N GLU A 10 3.56 -49.88 5.81
CA GLU A 10 4.84 -49.17 5.72
C GLU A 10 4.68 -47.71 6.18
N GLU A 11 5.75 -47.23 6.79
CA GLU A 11 5.87 -46.08 7.66
C GLU A 11 6.20 -44.77 6.93
N GLN A 12 6.01 -43.66 7.67
CA GLN A 12 6.77 -42.41 7.62
C GLN A 12 6.81 -41.58 6.32
N GLY A 13 6.46 -40.29 6.48
CA GLY A 13 7.25 -39.23 5.87
C GLY A 13 6.49 -38.00 5.40
N GLY A 14 6.89 -36.85 5.93
CA GLY A 14 6.92 -35.62 5.15
C GLY A 14 5.87 -34.58 5.52
N GLY A 15 6.32 -33.55 6.23
CA GLY A 15 5.51 -32.41 6.65
C GLY A 15 5.25 -31.36 5.57
N GLY A 16 4.59 -30.29 6.00
CA GLY A 16 4.52 -29.02 5.26
C GLY A 16 3.11 -28.42 5.34
N GLY A 17 2.87 -27.24 5.89
CA GLY A 17 3.73 -26.34 6.63
C GLY A 17 2.80 -25.47 7.46
N GLY A 18 3.20 -25.16 8.69
CA GLY A 18 2.54 -24.09 9.42
C GLY A 18 2.53 -22.85 8.54
N SER A 19 1.37 -22.24 8.36
CA SER A 19 1.27 -20.84 7.94
C SER A 19 1.81 -19.97 9.09
N GLY A 20 3.09 -20.12 9.36
CA GLY A 20 3.89 -19.18 10.14
C GLY A 20 4.23 -18.03 9.22
N GLY A 21 3.20 -17.38 8.66
CA GLY A 21 3.38 -16.08 8.03
C GLY A 21 3.89 -15.14 9.11
N ILE A 22 5.05 -14.52 8.87
CA ILE A 22 5.57 -13.48 9.75
C ILE A 22 4.49 -12.40 9.82
N HIS A 23 3.82 -12.30 10.96
CA HIS A 23 2.81 -11.27 11.21
C HIS A 23 3.56 -9.96 11.49
N ASP A 24 3.48 -9.01 10.55
CA ASP A 24 4.10 -7.70 10.72
C ASP A 24 3.30 -6.86 11.74
N GLU A 25 3.69 -6.95 13.01
CA GLU A 25 3.12 -6.18 14.11
C GLU A 25 3.62 -4.72 14.15
N THR A 26 4.58 -4.35 13.29
CA THR A 26 5.35 -3.11 13.41
C THR A 26 4.86 -1.96 12.53
N ALA A 27 3.85 -2.20 11.68
CA ALA A 27 3.35 -1.25 10.67
C ALA A 27 4.46 -0.62 9.80
N THR A 28 5.61 -1.30 9.68
CA THR A 28 6.82 -0.75 9.05
C THR A 28 6.58 -0.36 7.59
N ASN A 29 5.79 -1.16 6.87
CA ASN A 29 5.42 -0.89 5.49
C ASN A 29 4.63 0.41 5.33
N LEU A 30 3.70 0.69 6.26
CA LEU A 30 2.90 1.91 6.26
C LEU A 30 3.77 3.16 6.53
N VAL A 31 4.67 3.07 7.51
CA VAL A 31 5.59 4.15 7.85
C VAL A 31 6.52 4.47 6.67
N ASN A 32 7.03 3.44 6.00
CA ASN A 32 7.86 3.62 4.81
C ASN A 32 7.09 4.24 3.64
N LEU A 33 5.83 3.85 3.43
CA LEU A 33 4.96 4.45 2.42
C LEU A 33 4.76 5.95 2.70
N ARG A 34 4.35 6.32 3.92
CA ARG A 34 4.17 7.72 4.33
C ARG A 34 5.45 8.55 4.17
N ARG A 35 6.60 8.00 4.59
CA ARG A 35 7.90 8.65 4.41
C ARG A 35 8.20 8.89 2.93
N THR A 36 7.95 7.91 2.08
CA THR A 36 8.23 8.02 0.64
C THR A 36 7.34 9.09 -0.01
N ILE A 37 6.05 9.12 0.34
CA ILE A 37 5.12 10.15 -0.13
C ILE A 37 5.59 11.53 0.32
N TYR A 38 5.89 11.71 1.61
CA TYR A 38 6.36 12.98 2.17
C TYR A 38 7.61 13.50 1.44
N LEU A 39 8.63 12.65 1.30
CA LEU A 39 9.87 13.03 0.64
C LEU A 39 9.63 13.37 -0.84
N THR A 40 8.72 12.66 -1.50
CA THR A 40 8.34 12.95 -2.89
C THR A 40 7.66 14.31 -3.01
N LEU A 41 6.72 14.64 -2.11
CA LEU A 41 6.02 15.92 -2.10
C LEU A 41 6.98 17.09 -1.85
N MET A 42 7.87 16.96 -0.86
CA MET A 42 8.80 18.03 -0.45
C MET A 42 9.96 18.25 -1.42
N SER A 43 10.36 17.23 -2.18
CA SER A 43 11.47 17.32 -3.13
C SER A 43 11.04 17.64 -4.57
N SER A 44 9.75 17.68 -4.86
CA SER A 44 9.24 17.99 -6.20
C SER A 44 9.05 19.49 -6.38
N PHE A 45 9.38 20.00 -7.57
CA PHE A 45 9.28 21.43 -7.87
C PHE A 45 7.85 21.84 -8.21
N ASP A 46 7.15 21.00 -8.97
CA ASP A 46 5.76 21.23 -9.38
C ASP A 46 4.88 19.99 -9.20
N PHE A 47 3.56 20.21 -9.30
CA PHE A 47 2.58 19.16 -9.04
C PHE A 47 2.57 18.08 -10.13
N GLU A 48 3.05 18.38 -11.33
CA GLU A 48 3.09 17.40 -12.42
C GLU A 48 4.20 16.38 -12.21
N GLU A 49 5.37 16.87 -11.83
CA GLU A 49 6.50 16.06 -11.40
C GLU A 49 6.13 15.22 -10.18
N ALA A 50 5.54 15.83 -9.15
CA ALA A 50 5.10 15.13 -7.95
C ALA A 50 4.09 14.02 -8.29
N GLY A 51 3.05 14.35 -9.07
CA GLY A 51 2.05 13.37 -9.50
C GLY A 51 2.66 12.20 -10.27
N HIS A 52 3.57 12.47 -11.20
CA HIS A 52 4.24 11.43 -11.97
C HIS A 52 5.14 10.53 -11.10
N LYS A 53 5.87 11.11 -10.13
CA LYS A 53 6.68 10.32 -9.18
C LYS A 53 5.81 9.47 -8.26
N LEU A 54 4.72 10.03 -7.71
CA LEU A 54 3.80 9.34 -6.80
C LEU A 54 3.14 8.13 -7.48
N LEU A 55 2.79 8.22 -8.76
CA LEU A 55 2.24 7.10 -9.52
C LEU A 55 3.21 5.93 -9.70
N LYS A 56 4.52 6.17 -9.58
CA LYS A 56 5.56 5.13 -9.67
C LYS A 56 5.81 4.41 -8.34
N ILE A 57 5.29 4.92 -7.22
CA ILE A 57 5.47 4.30 -5.89
C ILE A 57 4.68 2.98 -5.79
N GLY A 58 3.66 2.78 -6.63
CA GLY A 58 2.90 1.52 -6.67
C GLY A 58 1.97 1.35 -5.47
N ILE A 59 1.17 2.38 -5.20
CA ILE A 59 0.15 2.36 -4.14
C ILE A 59 -0.82 1.20 -4.39
N GLN A 60 -0.94 0.32 -3.40
CA GLN A 60 -1.82 -0.83 -3.49
C GLN A 60 -3.28 -0.40 -3.34
N PRO A 61 -4.23 -1.10 -3.99
CA PRO A 61 -5.65 -0.86 -3.75
C PRO A 61 -6.00 -0.93 -2.26
N GLY A 62 -6.72 0.07 -1.76
CA GLY A 62 -7.05 0.25 -0.36
C GLY A 62 -6.08 1.13 0.43
N GLN A 63 -4.93 1.52 -0.15
CA GLN A 63 -3.97 2.44 0.47
C GLN A 63 -4.06 3.86 -0.08
N GLU A 64 -5.04 4.16 -0.95
CA GLU A 64 -5.24 5.49 -1.51
C GLU A 64 -5.45 6.54 -0.42
N ILE A 65 -6.10 6.16 0.69
CA ILE A 65 -6.32 7.03 1.84
C ILE A 65 -5.02 7.51 2.45
N GLU A 66 -3.95 6.72 2.41
CA GLU A 66 -2.64 7.10 2.94
C GLU A 66 -2.01 8.21 2.09
N LEU A 67 -2.16 8.13 0.75
CA LEU A 67 -1.72 9.21 -0.13
C LEU A 67 -2.50 10.49 0.14
N VAL A 68 -3.82 10.40 0.17
CA VAL A 68 -4.70 11.55 0.36
C VAL A 68 -4.44 12.21 1.71
N THR A 69 -4.36 11.42 2.77
CA THR A 69 -4.03 11.89 4.13
C THR A 69 -2.70 12.62 4.13
N MET A 70 -1.64 12.03 3.55
CA MET A 70 -0.32 12.68 3.50
C MET A 70 -0.34 13.99 2.69
N VAL A 71 -1.09 14.08 1.59
CA VAL A 71 -1.24 15.31 0.81
C VAL A 71 -1.93 16.40 1.64
N ILE A 72 -3.00 16.06 2.35
CA ILE A 72 -3.75 16.99 3.21
C ILE A 72 -2.92 17.44 4.41
N GLU A 73 -2.24 16.52 5.08
CA GLU A 73 -1.36 16.80 6.22
C GLU A 73 -0.18 17.69 5.82
N CYS A 74 0.45 17.44 4.66
CA CYS A 74 1.51 18.32 4.17
C CYS A 74 0.95 19.72 3.86
N CYS A 75 -0.23 19.81 3.25
CA CYS A 75 -0.89 21.07 2.95
C CYS A 75 -1.23 21.87 4.23
N SER A 76 -1.73 21.20 5.26
CA SER A 76 -2.16 21.85 6.52
C SER A 76 -1.01 22.38 7.36
N GLN A 77 0.20 21.82 7.18
CA GLN A 77 1.42 22.28 7.85
C GLN A 77 2.05 23.52 7.17
N GLU A 78 1.64 23.86 5.96
CA GLU A 78 2.14 25.04 5.26
C GLU A 78 1.56 26.32 5.86
N ARG A 79 2.42 27.34 6.03
CA ARG A 79 2.02 28.67 6.54
C ARG A 79 0.93 29.33 5.69
N THR A 80 0.95 29.06 4.40
CA THR A 80 0.05 29.63 3.40
C THR A 80 -0.30 28.57 2.38
N PHE A 81 -1.55 28.54 1.94
CA PHE A 81 -2.01 27.59 0.93
C PHE A 81 -1.19 27.69 -0.36
N LYS A 82 -0.59 26.57 -0.77
CA LYS A 82 0.07 26.43 -2.07
C LYS A 82 -0.87 25.77 -3.05
N ARG A 83 -1.12 26.42 -4.21
CA ARG A 83 -1.91 25.87 -5.32
C ARG A 83 -1.47 24.47 -5.76
N PHE A 84 -0.19 24.17 -5.58
CA PHE A 84 0.41 22.84 -5.75
C PHE A 84 -0.48 21.70 -5.22
N TYR A 85 -0.94 21.77 -3.96
CA TYR A 85 -1.70 20.68 -3.34
C TYR A 85 -3.09 20.52 -3.95
N GLY A 86 -3.76 21.62 -4.31
CA GLY A 86 -5.07 21.57 -4.97
C GLY A 86 -5.00 20.98 -6.37
N LEU A 87 -3.97 21.35 -7.15
CA LEU A 87 -3.74 20.80 -8.49
C LEU A 87 -3.36 19.32 -8.45
N LEU A 88 -2.54 18.93 -7.46
CA LEU A 88 -2.18 17.54 -7.23
C LEU A 88 -3.42 16.71 -6.87
N ALA A 89 -4.23 17.17 -5.92
CA ALA A 89 -5.48 16.52 -5.52
C ALA A 89 -6.44 16.36 -6.70
N GLN A 90 -6.68 17.43 -7.46
CA GLN A 90 -7.52 17.41 -8.66
C GLN A 90 -7.06 16.33 -9.65
N ARG A 91 -5.74 16.23 -9.89
CA ARG A 91 -5.17 15.22 -10.79
C ARG A 91 -5.46 13.80 -10.32
N PHE A 92 -5.33 13.50 -9.04
CA PHE A 92 -5.63 12.17 -8.48
C PHE A 92 -7.12 11.86 -8.54
N CYS A 93 -8.00 12.83 -8.22
CA CYS A 93 -9.44 12.65 -8.34
C CYS A 93 -9.90 12.34 -9.77
N TYR A 94 -9.23 12.86 -10.79
CA TYR A 94 -9.51 12.54 -12.19
C TYR A 94 -8.93 11.21 -12.67
N LEU A 95 -7.94 10.65 -11.96
CA LEU A 95 -7.33 9.39 -12.36
C LEU A 95 -8.24 8.21 -12.04
N THR A 96 -8.71 8.12 -10.79
CA THR A 96 -9.64 7.07 -10.37
C THR A 96 -10.62 7.60 -9.34
N ARG A 97 -11.83 7.02 -9.34
CA ARG A 97 -12.85 7.33 -8.34
C ARG A 97 -12.42 6.97 -6.91
N ALA A 98 -11.54 5.99 -6.76
CA ALA A 98 -11.01 5.58 -5.45
C ALA A 98 -10.35 6.77 -4.74
N TYR A 99 -9.49 7.54 -5.42
CA TYR A 99 -8.88 8.74 -4.82
C TYR A 99 -9.92 9.81 -4.52
N ALA A 100 -10.87 10.05 -5.43
CA ALA A 100 -11.92 11.06 -5.24
C ALA A 100 -12.81 10.77 -4.03
N GLU A 101 -13.04 9.50 -3.70
CA GLU A 101 -13.80 9.08 -2.52
C GLU A 101 -13.02 9.21 -1.20
N GLN A 102 -11.69 9.42 -1.25
CA GLN A 102 -10.85 9.61 -0.06
C GLN A 102 -10.59 11.09 0.29
N PHE A 103 -10.74 12.01 -0.66
CA PHE A 103 -10.54 13.46 -0.46
C PHE A 103 -11.76 14.13 0.19
#